data_AF-A0A352UPB3-F1
#
_entry.id   AF-A0A352UPB3-F1
#
_cell.length_a   1.000
_cell.length_b   1.000
_cell.length_c   1.000
_cell.angle_alpha   90.00
_cell.angle_beta   90.00
_cell.angle_gamma   90.00
#
_symmetry.space_group_name_H-M   'P 1'
#
loop_
_entity.id
_entity.type
_entity.pdbx_description
1 polymer ?
#
loop_
_entity_poly.entity_id
_entity_poly.type
_entity_poly.pdbx_seq_one_letter_code
_entity_poly.pdbx_strand_id
1 'polypeptide(L)' 'ELATLSSTENRIWVDYGDIPKDMEEALVAIEDQRFYKHKGVDWYRTVGAFANMFIAMRDDFGGSTITQ' A
#
# COMPACT_ATOMS: atom_id res chain seq x y z
N GLU A 1 5.09 25.12 10.95
CA GLU A 1 5.34 25.69 9.60
C GLU A 1 5.51 24.53 8.64
N LEU A 2 4.79 24.54 7.52
CA LEU A 2 4.91 23.51 6.48
C LEU A 2 5.97 23.96 5.48
N ALA A 3 7.05 23.17 5.33
CA ALA A 3 8.12 23.47 4.39
C ALA A 3 7.82 22.83 3.03
N THR A 4 7.65 23.64 1.99
CA THR A 4 7.53 23.18 0.60
C THR A 4 8.91 22.78 0.07
N LEU A 5 9.14 21.49 -0.14
CA LEU A 5 10.35 21.01 -0.83
C LEU A 5 10.17 21.19 -2.33
N SER A 6 10.92 22.10 -2.95
CA SER A 6 10.95 22.24 -4.41
C SER A 6 11.68 21.04 -5.03
N SER A 7 10.92 20.14 -5.65
CA SER A 7 11.36 18.91 -6.33
C SER A 7 10.44 18.67 -7.55
N THR A 8 10.68 17.62 -8.35
CA THR A 8 9.81 17.14 -9.46
C THR A 8 8.38 16.82 -9.06
N GLU A 9 8.06 16.91 -7.78
CA GLU A 9 6.77 16.56 -7.20
C GLU A 9 6.31 17.62 -6.22
N ASN A 10 5.00 17.84 -6.19
CA ASN A 10 4.35 18.72 -5.22
C ASN A 10 4.00 17.91 -3.96
N ARG A 11 4.83 18.02 -2.92
CA ARG A 11 4.66 17.28 -1.66
C ARG A 11 4.55 18.24 -0.48
N ILE A 12 3.63 17.95 0.42
CA ILE A 12 3.49 18.60 1.72
C ILE A 12 3.66 17.52 2.78
N TRP A 13 4.59 17.73 3.71
CA TRP A 13 4.76 16.84 4.86
C TRP A 13 3.60 17.02 5.85
N VAL A 14 3.09 15.91 6.35
CA VAL A 14 1.99 15.87 7.33
C VAL A 14 2.37 14.91 8.45
N ASP A 15 2.03 15.28 9.69
CA ASP A 15 2.20 14.37 10.81
C ASP A 15 1.17 13.25 10.73
N TYR A 16 1.54 12.04 11.15
CA TYR A 16 0.65 10.88 11.04
C TYR A 16 -0.68 11.08 11.80
N GLY A 17 -0.65 11.80 12.92
CA GLY A 17 -1.86 12.12 13.70
C GLY A 17 -2.83 13.09 13.01
N ASP A 18 -2.38 13.81 11.98
CA ASP A 18 -3.20 14.72 11.19
C ASP A 18 -3.89 14.00 10.02
N ILE A 19 -3.57 12.72 9.78
CA ILE A 19 -4.22 11.90 8.76
C ILE A 19 -5.61 11.47 9.27
N PRO A 20 -6.71 11.77 8.54
CA PRO A 20 -8.04 11.31 8.93
C PRO A 20 -8.07 9.79 9.05
N LYS A 21 -8.69 9.27 10.11
CA LYS A 21 -8.71 7.82 10.38
C LYS A 21 -9.33 7.03 9.22
N ASP A 22 -10.42 7.54 8.65
CA ASP A 22 -11.08 6.93 7.50
C ASP A 22 -10.19 6.87 6.25
N MET A 23 -9.27 7.84 6.08
CA MET A 23 -8.31 7.84 4.97
C MET A 23 -7.27 6.74 5.15
N GLU A 24 -6.73 6.60 6.36
CA GLU A 24 -5.81 5.51 6.69
C GLU A 24 -6.49 4.15 6.48
N GLU A 25 -7.70 3.97 7.00
CA GLU A 25 -8.45 2.72 6.89
C GLU A 25 -8.81 2.40 5.44
N ALA A 26 -9.20 3.40 4.63
CA ALA A 26 -9.48 3.22 3.22
C ALA A 26 -8.23 2.78 2.43
N LEU A 27 -7.08 3.42 2.67
CA LEU A 27 -5.82 3.07 2.02
C LEU A 27 -5.42 1.63 2.37
N VAL A 28 -5.45 1.27 3.65
CA VAL A 28 -5.15 -0.10 4.11
C VAL A 28 -6.12 -1.10 3.48
N ALA A 29 -7.43 -0.80 3.42
CA ALA A 29 -8.41 -1.71 2.85
C ALA A 29 -8.21 -1.98 1.34
N ILE A 30 -7.81 -0.95 0.57
CA ILE A 30 -7.64 -1.03 -0.88
C ILE A 30 -6.28 -1.63 -1.25
N GLU A 31 -5.20 -1.14 -0.64
CA GLU A 31 -3.84 -1.47 -1.08
C GLU A 31 -3.26 -2.68 -0.36
N ASP A 32 -3.55 -2.84 0.94
CA ASP A 32 -2.89 -3.84 1.79
C ASP A 32 -3.73 -4.22 3.02
N GLN A 33 -4.82 -4.95 2.80
CA GLN A 33 -5.82 -5.24 3.84
C GLN A 33 -5.26 -5.95 5.09
N ARG A 34 -4.09 -6.58 4.98
CA ARG A 34 -3.42 -7.27 6.10
C ARG A 34 -2.20 -6.53 6.62
N PHE A 35 -2.02 -5.26 6.28
CA PHE A 35 -0.87 -4.44 6.63
C PHE A 35 -0.36 -4.64 8.08
N TYR A 36 -1.26 -4.50 9.07
CA TYR A 36 -0.89 -4.64 10.49
C TYR A 36 -0.62 -6.08 10.96
N LYS A 37 -0.79 -7.09 10.11
CA LYS A 37 -0.64 -8.51 10.43
C LYS A 37 0.65 -9.12 9.87
N HIS A 38 1.23 -8.54 8.83
CA HIS A 38 2.49 -9.00 8.26
C HIS A 38 3.64 -8.04 8.60
N LYS A 39 4.87 -8.46 8.29
CA LYS A 39 6.10 -7.71 8.59
C LYS A 39 6.73 -7.17 7.31
N GLY A 40 5.94 -6.48 6.50
CA GLY A 40 6.37 -5.91 5.22
C GLY A 40 6.15 -6.79 3.98
N VAL A 41 6.05 -8.11 4.10
CA VAL A 41 5.66 -8.99 2.98
C VAL A 41 4.44 -9.81 3.35
N ASP A 42 3.38 -9.72 2.56
CA ASP A 42 2.19 -10.53 2.68
C ASP A 42 2.28 -11.79 1.82
N TRP A 43 2.85 -12.86 2.38
CA TRP A 43 3.05 -14.13 1.67
C TRP A 43 1.76 -14.74 1.13
N TYR A 44 0.63 -14.54 1.80
CA TYR A 44 -0.64 -15.06 1.30
C TYR A 44 -1.04 -14.34 0.02
N ARG A 45 -0.93 -12.99 -0.01
CA ARG A 45 -1.24 -12.19 -1.20
C ARG A 45 -0.26 -12.47 -2.33
N THR A 46 1.03 -12.51 -2.03
CA THR A 46 2.09 -12.73 -3.02
C THR A 46 1.96 -14.10 -3.69
N VAL A 47 1.75 -15.18 -2.92
CA VAL A 47 1.57 -16.53 -3.50
C VAL A 47 0.28 -16.60 -4.32
N GLY A 48 -0.80 -16.00 -3.84
CA GLY A 48 -2.06 -15.90 -4.59
C GLY A 48 -1.91 -15.17 -5.93
N ALA A 49 -1.23 -14.02 -5.93
CA ALA A 49 -0.98 -13.23 -7.13
C ALA A 49 -0.07 -13.97 -8.12
N PHE A 50 0.96 -14.65 -7.62
CA PHE A 50 1.82 -15.50 -8.44
C PHE A 50 1.05 -16.65 -9.10
N ALA A 51 0.22 -17.36 -8.33
CA ALA A 51 -0.62 -18.42 -8.86
C ALA A 51 -1.60 -17.88 -9.91
N ASN A 52 -2.21 -16.73 -9.66
CA ASN A 52 -3.11 -16.09 -10.62
C ASN A 52 -2.42 -15.77 -11.95
N MET A 53 -1.22 -15.18 -11.88
CA MET A 53 -0.44 -14.82 -13.05
C MET A 53 0.04 -16.03 -13.86
N PHE A 54 0.60 -17.05 -13.20
CA PHE A 54 1.30 -18.12 -13.91
C PHE A 54 0.50 -19.41 -14.06
N ILE A 55 -0.50 -19.66 -13.20
CA ILE A 55 -1.37 -20.84 -13.27
C ILE A 55 -2.68 -20.47 -13.96
N ALA A 56 -3.33 -19.39 -13.51
CA ALA A 56 -4.60 -18.95 -14.09
C ALA A 56 -4.43 -18.10 -15.36
N MET A 57 -3.20 -17.64 -15.67
CA MET A 57 -2.87 -16.75 -16.78
C MET A 57 -3.69 -15.44 -16.76
N ARG A 58 -3.90 -14.86 -15.57
CA ARG A 58 -4.62 -13.59 -15.35
C ARG A 58 -3.77 -12.64 -14.51
N ASP A 59 -3.91 -11.32 -14.70
CA ASP A 59 -3.15 -10.30 -13.97
C ASP A 59 -4.05 -9.29 -13.22
N ASP A 60 -5.25 -9.70 -12.83
CA ASP A 60 -6.27 -8.81 -12.27
C ASP A 60 -6.01 -8.35 -10.82
N PHE A 61 -4.97 -8.88 -10.14
CA PHE A 61 -4.50 -8.34 -8.87
C PHE A 61 -3.01 -8.62 -8.62
N GLY A 62 -2.37 -7.71 -7.87
CA GLY A 62 -0.96 -7.78 -7.48
C GLY A 62 -0.71 -8.38 -6.09
N GLY A 63 0.58 -8.59 -5.79
CA GLY A 63 1.09 -9.14 -4.54
C GLY A 63 1.87 -8.16 -3.66
N SER A 64 1.88 -6.86 -4.00
CA SER A 64 2.66 -5.81 -3.33
C SER A 64 2.18 -5.55 -1.90
N THR A 65 2.77 -4.60 -1.20
CA THR A 65 2.44 -4.20 0.17
C THR A 65 2.78 -2.73 0.33
N ILE A 66 2.18 -2.01 1.28
CA ILE A 66 2.49 -0.58 1.51
C ILE A 66 3.99 -0.34 1.80
N THR A 67 4.69 -1.34 2.34
CA THR A 67 6.13 -1.26 2.64
C THR A 67 7.03 -1.33 1.40
N GLN A 68 6.56 -1.83 0.26
CA GLN A 68 7.34 -1.95 -0.99
C GLN A 68 7.13 -0.73 -1.87
#